data_AF-A0A969R2Q2-F1
#
_entry.id   AF-A0A969R2Q2-F1
#
_cell.length_a   1.000
_cell.length_b   1.000
_cell.length_c   1.000
_cell.angle_alpha   90.00
_cell.angle_beta   90.00
_cell.angle_gamma   90.00
#
_symmetry.space_group_name_H-M   'P 1'
#
loop_
_entity.id
_entity.type
_entity.pdbx_description
1 polymer ?
#
loop_
_entity_poly.entity_id
_entity_poly.type
_entity_poly.pdbx_seq_one_letter_code
_entity_poly.pdbx_strand_id
1 'polypeptide(L)'
;MTSKKNNSTLGFGFSTEHTDHCFIVTLPASQAKSAEIMISEHFHWQPEQDTPVEVSLTNQDRQLKVKLTRFVWSQIEEEVKAEFNRRLRGMGLKTGRWLKKGQVPVDRTLGKELTLLAWAIEDADPALIPTAIRNWLGLAPEERWWLYTMTNAATGHAISDRNRGWRKAVRFALTENPVMESVIRNRYSDFELTLSR
;
A
#
# COMPACT_ATOMS: atom_id res chain seq x y z
N MET A 1 -35.18 -15.11 -9.53
CA MET A 1 -34.69 -13.79 -9.11
C MET A 1 -33.29 -13.96 -8.55
N THR A 2 -32.27 -13.70 -9.35
CA THR A 2 -30.87 -13.72 -8.91
C THR A 2 -30.63 -12.51 -8.00
N SER A 3 -30.37 -12.76 -6.72
CA SER A 3 -29.99 -11.72 -5.76
C SER A 3 -28.77 -10.97 -6.32
N LYS A 4 -28.93 -9.66 -6.52
CA LYS A 4 -27.87 -8.76 -6.95
C LYS A 4 -26.86 -8.70 -5.79
N LYS A 5 -25.78 -9.49 -5.85
CA LYS A 5 -24.70 -9.43 -4.85
C LYS A 5 -24.26 -7.96 -4.73
N ASN A 6 -24.46 -7.38 -3.56
CA ASN A 6 -24.03 -6.03 -3.29
C ASN A 6 -22.50 -6.06 -3.25
N ASN A 7 -21.86 -5.63 -4.33
CA ASN A 7 -20.41 -5.52 -4.44
C ASN A 7 -19.91 -4.32 -3.60
N SER A 8 -20.26 -4.28 -2.31
CA SER A 8 -19.92 -3.19 -1.40
C SER A 8 -18.49 -3.38 -0.90
N THR A 9 -17.54 -2.84 -1.65
CA THR A 9 -16.16 -2.73 -1.19
C THR A 9 -15.98 -1.57 -0.21
N LEU A 10 -15.13 -1.75 0.79
CA LEU A 10 -14.69 -0.73 1.73
C LEU A 10 -13.34 -0.15 1.27
N GLY A 11 -13.15 1.15 1.52
CA GLY A 11 -11.91 1.87 1.21
C GLY A 11 -11.42 1.61 -0.22
N PHE A 12 -10.28 0.95 -0.38
CA PHE A 12 -9.72 0.56 -1.67
C PHE A 12 -9.92 -0.93 -1.95
N GLY A 13 -11.05 -1.28 -2.55
CA GLY A 13 -11.29 -2.62 -3.12
C GLY A 13 -11.49 -3.76 -2.13
N PHE A 14 -11.42 -3.52 -0.82
CA PHE A 14 -11.57 -4.57 0.19
C PHE A 14 -13.03 -5.03 0.30
N SER A 15 -13.30 -6.33 0.23
CA SER A 15 -14.64 -6.90 0.39
C SER A 15 -14.65 -7.96 1.50
N THR A 16 -15.42 -7.70 2.55
CA THR A 16 -15.62 -8.62 3.68
C THR A 16 -16.40 -9.88 3.28
N GLU A 17 -17.04 -9.90 2.10
CA GLU A 17 -17.70 -11.10 1.58
C GLU A 17 -16.71 -12.13 1.00
N HIS A 18 -15.48 -11.69 0.67
CA HIS A 18 -14.50 -12.52 -0.05
C HIS A 18 -13.32 -12.93 0.81
N THR A 19 -12.90 -12.07 1.74
CA THR A 19 -11.74 -12.33 2.57
C THR A 19 -11.76 -11.43 3.81
N ASP A 20 -11.20 -11.96 4.89
CA ASP A 20 -10.93 -11.19 6.10
C ASP A 20 -9.53 -10.55 6.09
N HIS A 21 -8.67 -10.97 5.16
CA HIS A 21 -7.29 -10.49 5.07
C HIS A 21 -7.24 -9.16 4.33
N CYS A 22 -6.86 -8.10 5.05
CA CYS A 22 -6.75 -6.76 4.49
C CYS A 22 -5.53 -6.01 5.03
N PHE A 23 -5.29 -4.82 4.47
CA PHE A 23 -4.43 -3.82 5.07
C PHE A 23 -5.26 -2.65 5.57
N ILE A 24 -4.77 -1.99 6.62
CA ILE A 24 -5.39 -0.80 7.20
C ILE A 24 -4.37 0.33 7.22
N VAL A 25 -4.74 1.45 6.61
CA VAL A 25 -4.03 2.73 6.71
C VAL A 25 -4.71 3.57 7.80
N THR A 26 -3.99 3.85 8.88
CA THR A 26 -4.49 4.64 10.02
C THR A 26 -3.92 6.04 9.96
N LEU A 27 -4.79 7.04 9.77
CA LEU A 27 -4.43 8.44 9.70
C LEU A 27 -4.75 9.14 11.04
N PRO A 28 -3.77 9.80 11.67
CA PRO A 28 -3.97 10.43 12.97
C PRO A 28 -4.82 11.70 12.83
N ALA A 29 -5.50 12.09 13.92
CA ALA A 29 -6.24 13.35 13.95
C ALA A 29 -5.31 14.57 13.77
N SER A 30 -4.08 14.50 14.32
CA SER A 30 -3.07 15.54 14.16
C SER A 30 -2.69 15.76 12.70
N GLN A 31 -2.68 17.03 12.30
CA GLN A 31 -2.25 17.49 10.98
C GLN A 31 -0.78 17.94 10.96
N ALA A 32 -0.05 17.78 12.07
CA ALA A 32 1.37 18.10 12.13
C ALA A 32 2.16 17.24 11.13
N LYS A 33 3.19 17.82 10.51
CA LYS A 33 4.07 17.12 9.57
C LYS A 33 4.75 15.89 10.17
N SER A 34 4.99 15.89 11.48
CA SER A 34 5.58 14.78 12.24
C SER A 34 4.58 13.73 12.70
N ALA A 35 3.26 13.94 12.52
CA ALA A 35 2.26 12.97 12.93
C ALA A 35 2.45 11.64 12.18
N GLU A 36 2.34 10.51 12.89
CA GLU A 36 2.60 9.18 12.32
C GLU A 36 1.37 8.61 11.61
N ILE A 37 1.51 8.29 10.32
CA ILE A 37 0.59 7.43 9.56
C ILE A 37 1.10 6.00 9.68
N MET A 38 0.20 5.08 9.99
CA MET A 38 0.52 3.67 10.18
C MET A 38 -0.10 2.82 9.09
N ILE A 39 0.65 1.84 8.58
CA ILE A 39 0.14 0.80 7.67
C ILE A 39 0.28 -0.53 8.38
N SER A 40 -0.83 -1.25 8.54
CA SER A 40 -0.89 -2.54 9.23
C SER A 40 -1.56 -3.60 8.36
N GLU A 41 -1.08 -4.83 8.48
CA GLU A 41 -1.66 -6.04 7.86
C GLU A 41 -2.55 -6.74 8.90
N HIS A 42 -3.79 -7.09 8.52
CA HIS A 42 -4.78 -7.73 9.39
C HIS A 42 -5.21 -9.03 8.72
N PHE A 43 -5.07 -10.15 9.42
CA PHE A 43 -5.42 -11.47 8.88
C PHE A 43 -6.90 -11.81 9.09
N HIS A 44 -7.51 -11.26 10.16
CA HIS A 44 -8.95 -11.26 10.35
C HIS A 44 -9.51 -9.84 10.39
N TRP A 45 -10.63 -9.63 9.69
CA TRP A 45 -11.32 -8.36 9.66
C TRP A 45 -12.07 -8.13 10.97
N GLN A 46 -11.76 -7.02 11.63
CA GLN A 46 -12.50 -6.55 12.80
C GLN A 46 -12.95 -5.11 12.54
N PRO A 47 -14.27 -4.84 12.46
CA PRO A 47 -14.76 -3.48 12.30
C PRO A 47 -14.38 -2.63 13.51
N GLU A 48 -13.81 -1.45 13.22
CA GLU A 48 -13.48 -0.34 14.13
C GLU A 48 -13.08 -0.70 15.56
N GLN A 49 -11.78 -0.62 15.82
CA GLN A 49 -11.31 -0.22 17.14
C GLN A 49 -10.71 1.19 17.02
N ASP A 50 -11.27 2.14 17.76
CA ASP A 50 -10.72 3.49 17.96
C ASP A 50 -9.33 3.44 18.64
N THR A 51 -8.88 2.25 19.05
CA THR A 51 -7.55 2.03 19.60
C THR A 51 -6.50 1.91 18.48
N PRO A 52 -5.35 2.61 18.64
CA PRO A 52 -4.18 2.39 17.80
C PRO A 52 -3.83 0.90 17.75
N VAL A 53 -3.51 0.38 16.55
CA VAL A 53 -2.97 -0.98 16.38
C VAL A 53 -1.72 -1.05 17.25
N GLU A 54 -1.73 -1.88 18.29
CA GLU A 54 -0.55 -2.09 19.11
C GLU A 54 0.58 -2.65 18.25
N VAL A 55 1.81 -2.15 18.49
CA VAL A 55 3.03 -2.70 17.92
C VAL A 55 3.39 -3.98 18.70
N SER A 56 2.51 -4.97 18.68
CA SER A 56 2.76 -6.22 19.37
C SER A 56 3.45 -7.21 18.43
N LEU A 57 4.66 -7.61 18.83
CA LEU A 57 5.45 -8.69 18.22
C LEU A 57 4.74 -10.06 18.24
N THR A 58 3.72 -10.21 19.08
CA THR A 58 3.04 -11.49 19.34
C THR A 58 1.62 -11.54 18.79
N ASN A 59 1.07 -10.41 18.31
CA ASN A 59 -0.25 -10.41 17.72
C ASN A 59 -0.16 -10.97 16.30
N GLN A 60 -0.39 -12.28 16.19
CA GLN A 60 -0.38 -13.00 14.92
C GLN A 60 -1.49 -12.51 13.97
N ASP A 61 -2.51 -11.84 14.50
CA ASP A 61 -3.68 -11.40 13.74
C ASP A 61 -3.52 -9.99 13.14
N ARG A 62 -2.70 -9.13 13.76
CA ARG A 62 -2.49 -7.73 13.33
C ARG A 62 -1.02 -7.36 13.43
N GLN A 63 -0.42 -7.00 12.30
CA GLN A 63 0.99 -6.66 12.22
C GLN A 63 1.18 -5.24 11.71
N LEU A 64 1.81 -4.38 12.50
CA LEU A 64 2.29 -3.09 12.01
C LEU A 64 3.45 -3.31 11.04
N LYS A 65 3.37 -2.75 9.83
CA LYS A 65 4.39 -2.87 8.78
C LYS A 65 5.19 -1.59 8.58
N VAL A 66 4.53 -0.44 8.71
CA VAL A 66 5.13 0.87 8.39
C VAL A 66 4.65 1.94 9.36
N LYS A 67 5.58 2.84 9.70
CA LYS A 67 5.31 4.18 10.25
C LYS A 67 5.95 5.24 9.37
N LEU A 68 5.14 6.12 8.80
CA LEU A 68 5.59 7.29 8.04
C LEU A 68 5.19 8.56 8.78
N THR A 69 6.02 9.59 8.69
CA THR A 69 5.56 10.94 9.04
C THR A 69 4.53 11.42 8.02
N ARG A 70 3.60 12.28 8.43
CA ARG A 70 2.63 12.90 7.54
C ARG A 70 3.28 13.62 6.36
N PHE A 71 4.45 14.22 6.59
CA PHE A 71 5.23 14.84 5.52
C PHE A 71 5.63 13.83 4.43
N VAL A 72 6.13 12.64 4.79
CA VAL A 72 6.50 11.62 3.82
C VAL A 72 5.25 11.02 3.16
N TRP A 73 4.21 10.72 3.94
CA TRP A 73 2.94 10.20 3.42
C TRP A 73 2.32 11.12 2.36
N SER A 74 2.30 12.44 2.61
CA SER A 74 1.71 13.42 1.67
C SER A 74 2.40 13.46 0.31
N GLN A 75 3.63 12.92 0.19
CA GLN A 75 4.33 12.86 -1.09
C GLN A 75 3.93 11.67 -1.97
N ILE A 76 3.26 10.66 -1.41
CA ILE A 76 2.83 9.46 -2.16
C ILE A 76 1.33 9.28 -2.24
N GLU A 77 0.54 9.88 -1.34
CA GLU A 77 -0.86 9.53 -1.17
C GLU A 77 -1.71 9.72 -2.43
N GLU A 78 -1.46 10.78 -3.20
CA GLU A 78 -2.22 11.09 -4.41
C GLU A 78 -1.87 10.14 -5.57
N GLU A 79 -0.59 9.82 -5.76
CA GLU A 79 -0.12 8.90 -6.80
C GLU A 79 -0.60 7.46 -6.52
N VAL A 80 -0.51 7.01 -5.27
CA VAL A 80 -1.04 5.71 -4.85
C VAL A 80 -2.56 5.66 -5.06
N LYS A 81 -3.29 6.71 -4.67
CA LYS A 81 -4.74 6.78 -4.87
C LYS A 81 -5.09 6.72 -6.36
N ALA A 82 -4.37 7.46 -7.20
CA ALA A 82 -4.59 7.49 -8.64
C ALA A 82 -4.42 6.09 -9.25
N GLU A 83 -3.31 5.42 -8.94
CA GLU A 83 -3.01 4.08 -9.42
C GLU A 83 -4.03 3.05 -8.94
N PHE A 84 -4.38 3.06 -7.66
CA PHE A 84 -5.37 2.13 -7.11
C PHE A 84 -6.74 2.35 -7.73
N ASN A 85 -7.19 3.60 -7.83
CA ASN A 85 -8.50 3.90 -8.41
C ASN A 85 -8.56 3.62 -9.91
N ARG A 86 -7.47 3.76 -10.65
CA ARG A 86 -7.38 3.34 -12.05
C ARG A 86 -7.65 1.84 -12.18
N ARG A 87 -6.96 1.02 -11.36
CA ARG A 87 -7.15 -0.44 -11.35
C ARG A 87 -8.54 -0.86 -10.86
N LEU A 88 -9.07 -0.21 -9.82
CA LEU A 88 -10.42 -0.48 -9.32
C LEU A 88 -11.50 -0.19 -10.38
N ARG A 89 -11.40 0.93 -11.11
CA ARG A 89 -12.32 1.25 -12.22
C ARG A 89 -12.24 0.20 -13.32
N GLY A 90 -11.02 -0.20 -13.69
CA GLY A 90 -10.79 -1.25 -14.67
C GLY A 90 -11.45 -2.58 -14.29
N MET A 91 -11.52 -2.91 -13.01
CA MET A 91 -12.22 -4.09 -12.48
C MET A 91 -13.73 -3.87 -12.24
N GLY A 92 -14.28 -2.71 -12.59
CA GLY A 92 -15.69 -2.37 -12.32
C GLY A 92 -16.02 -2.18 -10.83
N LEU A 93 -15.01 -1.94 -9.99
CA LEU A 93 -15.16 -1.71 -8.56
C LEU A 93 -15.27 -0.21 -8.22
N LYS A 94 -15.85 0.10 -7.06
CA LYS A 94 -15.91 1.48 -6.55
C LYS A 94 -14.51 1.98 -6.20
N THR A 95 -14.24 3.23 -6.54
CA THR A 95 -12.99 3.91 -6.18
C THR A 95 -12.93 4.26 -4.70
N GLY A 96 -11.74 4.24 -4.13
CA GLY A 96 -11.44 4.64 -2.75
C GLY A 96 -10.98 6.10 -2.62
N ARG A 97 -10.91 6.55 -1.37
CA ARG A 97 -10.34 7.86 -0.98
C ARG A 97 -9.63 7.75 0.37
N TRP A 98 -8.55 8.50 0.54
CA TRP A 98 -7.93 8.67 1.85
C TRP A 98 -8.79 9.58 2.73
N LEU A 99 -8.87 9.26 4.03
CA LEU A 99 -9.57 10.07 5.01
C LEU A 99 -8.62 11.11 5.61
N LYS A 100 -9.16 12.22 6.15
CA LYS A 100 -8.35 13.20 6.90
C LYS A 100 -7.81 12.63 8.22
N LYS A 101 -8.61 11.74 8.84
CA LYS A 101 -8.31 10.98 10.06
C LYS A 101 -9.13 9.68 10.06
N GLY A 102 -8.69 8.67 10.79
CA GLY A 102 -9.36 7.37 10.92
C GLY A 102 -8.69 6.28 10.09
N GLN A 103 -9.39 5.16 9.91
CA GLN A 103 -8.87 3.95 9.26
C GLN A 103 -9.43 3.78 7.85
N VAL A 104 -8.58 3.41 6.91
CA VAL A 104 -8.95 3.09 5.53
C VAL A 104 -8.57 1.64 5.21
N PRO A 105 -9.55 0.75 5.00
CA PRO A 105 -9.30 -0.60 4.51
C PRO A 105 -8.79 -0.60 3.07
N VAL A 106 -7.83 -1.47 2.81
CA VAL A 106 -7.21 -1.66 1.50
C VAL A 106 -7.17 -3.16 1.22
N ASP A 107 -7.57 -3.54 0.01
CA ASP A 107 -7.45 -4.91 -0.48
C ASP A 107 -6.03 -5.44 -0.25
N ARG A 108 -5.91 -6.74 0.04
CA ARG A 108 -4.64 -7.38 0.35
C ARG A 108 -3.56 -7.10 -0.68
N THR A 109 -3.88 -7.19 -1.97
CA THR A 109 -2.88 -7.04 -3.04
C THR A 109 -2.41 -5.59 -3.14
N LEU A 110 -3.33 -4.64 -3.10
CA LEU A 110 -3.02 -3.20 -3.10
C LEU A 110 -2.25 -2.80 -1.83
N GLY A 111 -2.61 -3.37 -0.67
CA GLY A 111 -1.94 -3.12 0.60
C GLY A 111 -0.48 -3.57 0.61
N LYS A 112 -0.16 -4.71 -0.02
CA LYS A 112 1.23 -5.16 -0.25
C LYS A 112 2.01 -4.16 -1.10
N GLU A 113 1.41 -3.69 -2.19
CA GLU A 113 2.06 -2.73 -3.10
C GLU A 113 2.32 -1.38 -2.44
N LEU A 114 1.36 -0.88 -1.64
CA LEU A 114 1.53 0.33 -0.83
C LEU A 114 2.66 0.15 0.20
N THR A 115 2.67 -0.99 0.90
CA THR A 115 3.68 -1.29 1.92
C THR A 115 5.09 -1.33 1.31
N LEU A 116 5.23 -1.92 0.12
CA LEU A 116 6.49 -1.94 -0.62
C LEU A 116 7.01 -0.53 -0.92
N LEU A 117 6.17 0.34 -1.49
CA LEU A 117 6.55 1.73 -1.78
C LEU A 117 6.93 2.46 -0.48
N ALA A 118 6.15 2.26 0.57
CA ALA A 118 6.37 2.91 1.85
C ALA A 118 7.70 2.48 2.51
N TRP A 119 8.08 1.20 2.43
CA TRP A 119 9.40 0.72 2.86
C TRP A 119 10.54 1.34 2.07
N ALA A 120 10.34 1.62 0.78
CA ALA A 120 11.38 2.23 -0.04
C ALA A 120 11.67 3.68 0.35
N ILE A 121 10.68 4.42 0.84
CA ILE A 121 10.80 5.87 1.07
C ILE A 121 10.96 6.26 2.53
N GLU A 122 10.66 5.37 3.49
CA GLU A 122 10.55 5.73 4.91
C GLU A 122 11.84 6.32 5.50
N ASP A 123 13.00 5.91 4.98
CA ASP A 123 14.35 6.38 5.36
C ASP A 123 15.14 6.87 4.12
N ALA A 124 14.43 7.28 3.07
CA ALA A 124 15.04 7.90 1.90
C ALA A 124 15.11 9.42 2.07
N ASP A 125 16.03 10.06 1.34
CA ASP A 125 15.93 11.51 1.13
C ASP A 125 14.59 11.81 0.44
N PRO A 126 13.75 12.70 1.00
CA PRO A 126 12.50 13.11 0.38
C PRO A 126 12.61 13.53 -1.10
N ALA A 127 13.77 14.06 -1.53
CA ALA A 127 14.03 14.43 -2.92
C ALA A 127 13.98 13.22 -3.89
N LEU A 128 14.15 12.00 -3.39
CA LEU A 128 14.16 10.77 -4.18
C LEU A 128 12.77 10.11 -4.29
N ILE A 129 11.77 10.58 -3.54
CA ILE A 129 10.41 10.01 -3.56
C ILE A 129 9.79 10.03 -4.96
N PRO A 130 9.91 11.10 -5.77
CA PRO A 130 9.38 11.09 -7.13
C PRO A 130 9.97 9.98 -8.00
N THR A 131 11.28 9.69 -7.85
CA THR A 131 11.94 8.58 -8.56
C THR A 131 11.40 7.23 -8.07
N ALA A 132 11.23 7.07 -6.76
CA ALA A 132 10.66 5.85 -6.17
C ALA A 132 9.25 5.56 -6.68
N ILE A 133 8.39 6.58 -6.79
CA ILE A 133 7.05 6.44 -7.35
C ILE A 133 7.11 5.96 -8.81
N ARG A 134 7.96 6.57 -9.65
CA ARG A 134 8.06 6.18 -11.06
C ARG A 134 8.58 4.76 -11.24
N ASN A 135 9.61 4.38 -10.49
CA ASN A 135 10.12 3.01 -10.52
C ASN A 135 9.08 2.01 -10.00
N TRP A 136 8.34 2.34 -8.94
CA TRP A 136 7.23 1.53 -8.44
C TRP A 136 6.13 1.37 -9.49
N LEU A 137 5.74 2.45 -10.18
CA LEU A 137 4.78 2.43 -11.29
C LEU A 137 5.27 1.61 -12.48
N GLY A 138 6.58 1.57 -12.72
CA GLY A 138 7.21 0.76 -13.78
C GLY A 138 7.21 -0.75 -13.52
N LEU A 139 7.05 -1.17 -12.26
CA LEU A 139 6.90 -2.58 -11.90
C LEU A 139 5.48 -3.07 -12.20
N ALA A 140 5.38 -4.27 -12.78
CA ALA A 140 4.13 -5.01 -12.85
C ALA A 140 3.62 -5.37 -11.43
N PRO A 141 2.31 -5.56 -11.23
CA PRO A 141 1.76 -5.95 -9.93
C PRO A 141 2.44 -7.19 -9.35
N GLU A 142 2.74 -8.19 -10.16
CA GLU A 142 3.39 -9.44 -9.75
C GLU A 142 4.82 -9.19 -9.25
N GLU A 143 5.57 -8.30 -9.90
CA GLU A 143 6.92 -7.90 -9.48
C GLU A 143 6.86 -7.19 -8.13
N ARG A 144 5.87 -6.31 -7.93
CA ARG A 144 5.63 -5.65 -6.63
C ARG A 144 5.27 -6.67 -5.55
N TRP A 145 4.41 -7.65 -5.84
CA TRP A 145 4.03 -8.68 -4.88
C TRP A 145 5.21 -9.60 -4.53
N TRP A 146 6.03 -9.94 -5.51
CA TRP A 146 7.25 -10.71 -5.30
C TRP A 146 8.23 -9.96 -4.39
N LEU A 147 8.54 -8.69 -4.69
CA LEU A 147 9.40 -7.85 -3.86
C LEU A 147 8.85 -7.68 -2.44
N TYR A 148 7.54 -7.46 -2.29
CA TYR A 148 6.88 -7.43 -0.99
C TYR A 148 7.11 -8.75 -0.25
N THR A 149 6.89 -9.89 -0.91
CA THR A 149 6.93 -11.20 -0.26
C THR A 149 8.33 -11.54 0.23
N MET A 150 9.35 -11.29 -0.61
CA MET A 150 10.75 -11.47 -0.22
C MET A 150 11.15 -10.55 0.92
N THR A 151 10.72 -9.29 0.87
CA THR A 151 11.05 -8.29 1.90
C THR A 151 10.33 -8.58 3.22
N ASN A 152 9.06 -8.97 3.16
CA ASN A 152 8.23 -9.27 4.33
C ASN A 152 8.69 -10.55 5.02
N ALA A 153 9.10 -11.58 4.27
CA ALA A 153 9.61 -12.83 4.83
C ALA A 153 10.95 -12.65 5.56
N ALA A 154 11.82 -11.76 5.05
CA ALA A 154 13.15 -11.56 5.63
C ALA A 154 13.22 -10.42 6.65
N THR A 155 12.46 -9.34 6.45
CA THR A 155 12.58 -8.05 7.16
C THR A 155 11.23 -7.34 7.32
N GLY A 156 10.15 -8.09 7.57
CA GLY A 156 8.79 -7.56 7.58
C GLY A 156 8.42 -6.74 8.82
N HIS A 157 9.24 -6.73 9.87
CA HIS A 157 8.87 -6.08 11.13
C HIS A 157 9.12 -4.56 11.09
N ALA A 158 8.12 -3.75 11.48
CA ALA A 158 8.12 -2.30 11.31
C ALA A 158 9.29 -1.57 11.99
N ILE A 159 9.77 -2.04 13.15
CA ILE A 159 10.76 -1.33 13.97
C ILE A 159 12.14 -2.00 13.94
N SER A 160 12.22 -3.32 14.12
CA SER A 160 13.50 -4.04 14.22
C SER A 160 14.25 -4.14 12.90
N ASP A 161 13.52 -4.17 11.78
CA ASP A 161 14.09 -4.49 10.47
C ASP A 161 14.16 -3.26 9.55
N ARG A 162 13.78 -2.09 10.08
CA ARG A 162 13.84 -0.81 9.36
C ARG A 162 15.27 -0.52 8.89
N ASN A 163 15.39 -0.07 7.64
CA ASN A 163 16.66 0.28 6.98
C ASN A 163 17.74 -0.84 6.98
N ARG A 164 17.34 -2.11 6.98
CA ARG A 164 18.25 -3.27 6.93
C ARG A 164 17.80 -4.31 5.90
N GLY A 165 18.73 -5.17 5.47
CA GLY A 165 18.46 -6.29 4.57
C GLY A 165 17.69 -5.88 3.31
N TRP A 166 16.60 -6.61 3.04
CA TRP A 166 15.76 -6.38 1.87
C TRP A 166 15.08 -5.00 1.85
N ARG A 167 14.72 -4.41 3.00
CA ARG A 167 14.18 -3.03 3.02
C ARG A 167 15.19 -2.01 2.51
N LYS A 168 16.48 -2.18 2.87
CA LYS A 168 17.55 -1.34 2.34
C LYS A 168 17.74 -1.55 0.84
N ALA A 169 17.65 -2.79 0.35
CA ALA A 169 17.71 -3.10 -1.08
C ALA A 169 16.54 -2.49 -1.85
N VAL A 170 15.31 -2.62 -1.33
CA VAL A 170 14.09 -2.04 -1.93
C VAL A 170 14.18 -0.52 -2.02
N ARG A 171 14.71 0.16 -0.99
CA ARG A 171 14.99 1.61 -1.07
C ARG A 171 15.84 1.91 -2.29
N PHE A 172 17.04 1.34 -2.38
CA PHE A 172 17.93 1.62 -3.52
C PHE A 172 17.33 1.23 -4.87
N ALA A 173 16.67 0.08 -4.95
CA ALA A 173 16.02 -0.40 -6.15
C ALA A 173 14.94 0.56 -6.68
N LEU A 174 14.23 1.28 -5.80
CA LEU A 174 13.22 2.25 -6.23
C LEU A 174 13.77 3.69 -6.29
N THR A 175 14.70 4.08 -5.43
CA THR A 175 15.17 5.48 -5.35
C THR A 175 16.32 5.81 -6.30
N GLU A 176 17.16 4.84 -6.67
CA GLU A 176 18.39 5.08 -7.44
C GLU A 176 18.39 4.43 -8.83
N ASN A 177 17.48 3.48 -9.09
CA ASN A 177 17.40 2.83 -10.39
C ASN A 177 16.96 3.83 -11.48
N PRO A 178 17.58 3.82 -12.67
CA PRO A 178 17.14 4.69 -13.76
C PRO A 178 15.69 4.44 -14.16
N VAL A 179 14.91 5.52 -14.25
CA VAL A 179 13.50 5.43 -14.66
C VAL A 179 13.42 5.18 -16.16
N MET A 180 12.77 4.08 -16.54
CA MET A 180 12.48 3.76 -17.94
C MET A 180 11.04 4.14 -18.29
N GLU A 181 10.82 5.37 -18.76
CA GLU A 181 9.48 5.90 -19.12
C GLU A 181 8.75 5.05 -20.19
N SER A 182 9.49 4.38 -21.07
CA SER A 182 8.91 3.43 -22.04
C SER A 182 8.24 2.23 -21.36
N VAL A 183 8.84 1.71 -20.29
CA VAL A 183 8.31 0.57 -19.54
C VAL A 183 7.00 0.97 -18.86
N ILE A 184 6.97 2.12 -18.18
CA ILE A 184 5.76 2.61 -17.49
C ILE A 184 4.57 2.72 -18.47
N ARG A 185 4.78 3.31 -19.65
CA ARG A 185 3.73 3.44 -20.67
C ARG A 185 3.24 2.09 -21.19
N ASN A 186 4.15 1.16 -21.48
CA ASN A 186 3.79 -0.17 -21.97
C ASN A 186 3.00 -0.97 -20.92
N ARG A 187 3.37 -0.87 -19.64
CA ARG A 187 2.64 -1.53 -18.55
C ARG A 187 1.22 -1.01 -18.42
N TYR A 188 1.00 0.29 -18.61
CA TYR A 188 -0.34 0.85 -18.63
C TYR A 188 -1.18 0.27 -19.76
N SER A 189 -0.65 0.17 -20.98
CA SER A 189 -1.40 -0.43 -22.10
C SER A 189 -1.69 -1.91 -21.89
N ASP A 190 -0.73 -2.68 -21.37
CA ASP A 190 -0.90 -4.12 -21.14
C ASP A 190 -2.03 -4.40 -20.13
N PHE A 191 -2.12 -3.60 -19.07
CA PHE A 191 -3.17 -3.74 -18.06
C PHE A 191 -4.57 -3.45 -18.63
N GLU A 192 -4.72 -2.38 -19.42
CA GLU A 192 -6.01 -2.06 -20.06
C GLU A 192 -6.44 -3.18 -21.04
N LEU A 193 -5.48 -3.77 -21.77
CA LEU A 193 -5.76 -4.92 -22.63
C LEU A 193 -6.23 -6.15 -21.85
N THR A 194 -5.65 -6.44 -20.69
CA THR A 194 -6.09 -7.59 -19.86
C THR A 194 -7.51 -7.43 -19.30
N LEU A 195 -7.95 -6.21 -19.03
CA LEU A 195 -9.31 -5.94 -18.54
C LEU A 195 -10.38 -5.96 -19.64
N SER A 196 -9.96 -5.80 -20.90
CA SER A 196 -10.86 -5.81 -22.07
C SER A 196 -11.19 -7.21 -22.61
N ARG A 197 -10.60 -8.27 -22.02
CA ARG A 197 -10.82 -9.67 -22.38
C ARG A 197 -11.77 -10.34 -21.39
#